data_AF-A0A7G1NC68-F1
#
_entry.id   AF-A0A7G1NC68-F1
#
_cell.length_a   1.000
_cell.length_b   1.000
_cell.length_c   1.000
_cell.angle_alpha   90.00
_cell.angle_beta   90.00
_cell.angle_gamma   90.00
#
_symmetry.space_group_name_H-M   'P 1'
#
loop_
_entity.id
_entity.type
_entity.pdbx_description
1 polymer ?
#
loop_
_entity_poly.entity_id
_entity_poly.type
_entity_poly.pdbx_seq_one_letter_code
_entity_poly.pdbx_strand_id
1 'polypeptide(L)'
;MPSQLTTQNAVITTAVVEVKALTISGKQVTQSVFKQLPEERLYAPDGTMRGRPWGRVNFHPGRCTPPPDTTVWWAWPEHAHVVWQLGDELRRATVWAGKFDPDVSLEGRPWISETAPPSEWNLVADLPQLFIAV
;
A
#
# COMPACT_ATOMS: atom_id res chain seq x y z
N MET A 1 48.37 9.71 -28.30
CA MET A 1 48.28 10.50 -27.04
C MET A 1 47.02 10.03 -26.31
N PRO A 2 47.10 9.30 -25.19
CA PRO A 2 45.90 8.93 -24.46
C PRO A 2 45.45 10.11 -23.58
N SER A 3 44.18 10.49 -23.70
CA SER A 3 43.57 11.56 -22.91
C SER A 3 43.41 11.10 -21.46
N GLN A 4 44.06 11.78 -20.52
CA GLN A 4 43.83 11.59 -19.09
C GLN A 4 42.40 12.02 -18.73
N LEU A 5 41.59 11.10 -18.19
CA LEU A 5 40.34 11.44 -17.52
C LEU A 5 40.68 12.24 -16.26
N THR A 6 40.24 13.50 -16.17
CA THR A 6 40.32 14.27 -14.93
C THR A 6 39.00 14.13 -14.16
N THR A 7 39.06 14.17 -12.82
CA THR A 7 37.96 13.97 -11.86
C THR A 7 36.89 15.06 -11.87
N GLN A 8 36.71 15.78 -12.97
CA GLN A 8 35.81 16.93 -13.03
C GLN A 8 34.34 16.49 -13.07
N ASN A 9 33.69 16.75 -11.94
CA ASN A 9 32.24 16.87 -11.70
C ASN A 9 31.48 15.56 -11.49
N ALA A 10 31.83 14.83 -10.43
CA ALA A 10 30.86 13.97 -9.75
C ALA A 10 29.95 14.84 -8.87
N VAL A 11 28.67 14.98 -9.25
CA VAL A 11 27.64 15.59 -8.39
C VAL A 11 27.10 14.51 -7.46
N ILE A 12 27.36 14.63 -6.16
CA ILE A 12 26.76 13.75 -5.15
C ILE A 12 25.38 14.31 -4.81
N THR A 13 24.33 13.65 -5.29
CA THR A 13 22.96 13.91 -4.86
C THR A 13 22.65 13.00 -3.67
N THR A 14 22.71 13.55 -2.45
CA THR A 14 22.31 12.81 -1.25
C THR A 14 20.79 12.90 -1.06
N ALA A 15 20.12 11.76 -1.03
CA ALA A 15 18.73 11.67 -0.60
C ALA A 15 18.67 11.42 0.90
N VAL A 16 17.90 12.23 1.64
CA VAL A 16 17.56 11.98 3.04
C VAL A 16 16.18 11.33 3.07
N VAL A 17 16.08 10.16 3.70
CA VAL A 17 14.84 9.39 3.79
C VAL A 17 14.53 9.11 5.26
N GLU A 18 13.30 9.41 5.68
CA GLU A 18 12.77 8.99 6.98
C GLU A 18 12.15 7.60 6.84
N VAL A 19 12.58 6.66 7.70
CA VAL A 19 12.01 5.32 7.76
C VAL A 19 11.01 5.25 8.90
N LYS A 20 9.72 5.04 8.59
CA LYS A 20 8.65 4.88 9.58
C LYS A 20 8.38 3.40 9.81
N ALA A 21 8.59 2.92 11.03
CA ALA A 21 8.32 1.53 11.39
C ALA A 21 6.93 1.40 12.03
N LEU A 22 6.16 0.38 11.64
CA LEU A 22 4.93 0.03 12.35
C LEU A 22 5.30 -0.62 13.68
N THR A 23 4.79 -0.07 14.79
CA THR A 23 5.00 -0.62 16.13
C THR A 23 3.68 -0.84 16.85
N ILE A 24 3.60 -1.91 17.65
CA ILE A 24 2.51 -2.20 18.57
C ILE A 24 3.13 -2.36 19.95
N SER A 25 2.68 -1.58 20.92
CA SER A 25 3.21 -1.56 22.30
C SER A 25 4.75 -1.42 22.34
N GLY A 26 5.29 -0.54 21.49
CA GLY A 26 6.73 -0.27 21.40
C GLY A 26 7.57 -1.35 20.71
N LYS A 27 6.95 -2.42 20.21
CA LYS A 27 7.64 -3.49 19.45
C LYS A 27 7.36 -3.35 17.98
N GLN A 28 8.39 -3.48 17.15
CA GLN A 28 8.22 -3.47 15.70
C GLN A 28 7.37 -4.66 15.26
N VAL A 29 6.38 -4.38 14.42
CA VAL A 29 5.49 -5.40 13.86
C VAL A 29 6.27 -6.25 12.87
N THR A 30 6.17 -7.56 13.01
CA THR A 30 6.73 -8.54 12.06
C THR A 30 5.74 -8.85 10.93
N GLN A 31 6.23 -9.49 9.87
CA GLN A 31 5.37 -10.05 8.84
C GLN A 31 4.31 -11.04 9.37
N SER A 32 4.65 -11.84 10.38
CA SER A 32 3.72 -12.81 10.99
C SER A 32 2.60 -12.13 11.79
N VAL A 33 2.90 -11.02 12.47
CA VAL A 33 1.88 -10.21 13.17
C VAL A 33 1.00 -9.47 12.16
N PHE A 34 1.60 -8.88 11.11
CA PHE A 34 0.84 -8.20 10.07
C PHE A 34 -0.18 -9.13 9.39
N LYS A 35 0.18 -10.39 9.09
CA LYS A 35 -0.72 -11.39 8.50
C LYS A 35 -1.92 -11.74 9.38
N GLN A 36 -1.82 -11.51 10.69
CA GLN A 36 -2.91 -11.75 11.65
C GLN A 36 -3.89 -10.58 11.74
N LEU A 37 -3.56 -9.40 11.18
CA LEU A 37 -4.49 -8.27 11.16
C LEU A 37 -5.72 -8.65 10.32
N PRO A 38 -6.95 -8.42 10.84
CA PRO A 38 -8.18 -8.63 10.10
C PRO A 38 -8.16 -7.83 8.79
N GLU A 39 -8.55 -8.49 7.70
CA GLU A 39 -8.75 -7.81 6.43
C GLU A 39 -10.15 -7.23 6.37
N GLU A 40 -10.25 -5.93 6.14
CA GLU A 40 -11.53 -5.24 6.03
C GLU A 40 -11.41 -3.98 5.17
N ARG A 41 -12.50 -3.64 4.48
CA ARG A 41 -12.68 -2.41 3.71
C ARG A 41 -12.46 -1.17 4.59
N LEU A 42 -11.57 -0.28 4.16
CA LEU A 42 -11.37 1.05 4.75
C LEU A 42 -12.52 1.99 4.41
N TYR A 43 -13.19 1.81 3.27
CA TYR A 43 -14.29 2.65 2.83
C TYR A 43 -15.65 1.95 3.03
N ALA A 44 -16.63 2.71 3.51
CA ALA A 44 -18.03 2.30 3.55
C ALA A 44 -18.66 2.41 2.15
N PRO A 45 -19.82 1.76 1.90
CA PRO A 45 -20.47 1.80 0.58
C PRO A 45 -20.85 3.20 0.10
N ASP A 46 -20.97 4.16 1.01
CA ASP A 46 -21.22 5.57 0.70
C ASP A 46 -19.95 6.37 0.37
N GLY A 47 -18.78 5.72 0.36
CA GLY A 47 -17.48 6.33 0.08
C GLY A 47 -16.80 6.96 1.29
N THR A 48 -17.41 6.93 2.48
CA THR A 48 -16.79 7.48 3.69
C THR A 48 -15.72 6.53 4.26
N MET A 49 -14.63 7.07 4.83
CA MET A 49 -13.65 6.25 5.54
C MET A 49 -14.23 5.75 6.87
N ARG A 50 -14.14 4.43 7.09
CA ARG A 50 -14.59 3.77 8.32
C ARG A 50 -13.67 4.01 9.51
N GLY A 51 -12.43 4.41 9.26
CA GLY A 51 -11.43 4.56 10.30
C GLY A 51 -10.22 5.37 9.86
N ARG A 52 -9.19 5.39 10.71
CA ARG A 52 -8.00 6.21 10.49
C ARG A 52 -6.92 5.40 9.78
N PRO A 53 -6.49 5.77 8.56
CA PRO A 53 -5.33 5.15 7.94
C PRO A 53 -4.04 5.55 8.67
N TRP A 54 -3.16 4.59 8.89
CA TRP A 54 -1.84 4.82 9.49
C TRP A 54 -0.76 4.97 8.43
N GLY A 55 -0.83 4.13 7.38
CA GLY A 55 0.19 4.11 6.35
C GLY A 55 0.06 2.93 5.40
N ARG A 56 0.92 2.92 4.37
CA ARG A 56 1.03 1.85 3.38
C ARG A 56 2.12 0.87 3.76
N VAL A 57 1.90 -0.43 3.59
CA VAL A 57 2.93 -1.45 3.74
C VAL A 57 3.21 -2.06 2.37
N ASN A 58 4.48 -2.20 2.00
CA ASN A 58 4.87 -2.89 0.77
C ASN A 58 4.97 -4.41 0.99
N PHE A 59 3.88 -5.02 1.47
CA PHE A 59 3.78 -6.47 1.67
C PHE A 59 2.35 -6.93 1.45
N HIS A 60 2.17 -7.91 0.56
CA HIS A 60 0.87 -8.52 0.30
C HIS A 60 0.86 -10.02 0.65
N PRO A 61 0.04 -10.47 1.63
CA PRO A 61 -0.03 -11.88 2.02
C PRO A 61 -0.46 -12.81 0.88
N GLY A 62 -1.32 -12.33 -0.03
CA GLY A 62 -1.93 -13.13 -1.09
C GLY A 62 -1.22 -13.13 -2.45
N ARG A 63 -0.09 -12.40 -2.57
CA ARG A 63 0.56 -12.00 -3.84
C ARG A 63 -0.35 -11.15 -4.74
N CYS A 64 0.21 -10.09 -5.30
CA CYS A 64 -0.52 -9.21 -6.22
C CYS A 64 -0.52 -9.89 -7.59
N THR A 65 -1.25 -11.01 -7.70
CA THR A 65 -1.25 -11.82 -8.91
C THR A 65 -2.30 -11.28 -9.88
N PRO A 66 -1.95 -11.07 -11.16
CA PRO A 66 -2.95 -10.77 -12.17
C PRO A 66 -3.99 -11.88 -12.32
N PRO A 67 -5.26 -11.57 -12.60
CA PRO A 67 -6.22 -12.53 -13.10
C PRO A 67 -5.57 -13.30 -14.24
N PRO A 68 -5.85 -14.61 -14.31
CA PRO A 68 -5.31 -15.46 -15.35
C PRO A 68 -5.71 -15.03 -16.78
N ASP A 69 -6.68 -14.11 -16.94
CA ASP A 69 -7.17 -13.62 -18.24
C ASP A 69 -6.65 -12.24 -18.67
N THR A 70 -5.89 -11.52 -17.83
CA THR A 70 -5.35 -10.21 -18.22
C THR A 70 -4.00 -10.37 -18.91
N THR A 71 -3.99 -10.43 -20.25
CA THR A 71 -2.78 -10.39 -21.10
C THR A 71 -2.13 -9.01 -21.16
N VAL A 72 -2.58 -8.08 -20.32
CA VAL A 72 -2.30 -6.64 -20.42
C VAL A 72 -1.86 -6.11 -19.06
N TRP A 73 -0.56 -6.22 -18.77
CA TRP A 73 0.07 -5.76 -17.52
C TRP A 73 -0.06 -4.24 -17.29
N TRP A 74 -0.37 -3.45 -18.31
CA TRP A 74 -0.54 -1.98 -18.21
C TRP A 74 -1.96 -1.58 -17.80
N ALA A 75 -2.92 -2.49 -17.91
CA ALA A 75 -4.31 -2.26 -17.52
C ALA A 75 -4.56 -2.55 -16.03
N TRP A 76 -3.50 -2.80 -15.26
CA TRP A 76 -3.59 -3.06 -13.83
C TRP A 76 -3.79 -1.76 -13.06
N PRO A 77 -4.94 -1.57 -12.38
CA PRO A 77 -5.09 -0.41 -11.53
C PRO A 77 -4.04 -0.44 -10.41
N GLU A 78 -3.46 0.72 -10.11
CA GLU A 78 -2.58 0.88 -8.96
C GLU A 78 -3.33 0.44 -7.69
N HIS A 79 -2.62 -0.11 -6.70
CA HIS A 79 -3.23 -0.44 -5.42
C HIS A 79 -2.26 -0.27 -4.27
N ALA A 80 -2.82 -0.06 -3.09
CA ALA A 80 -2.10 0.13 -1.85
C ALA A 80 -2.59 -0.87 -0.79
N HIS A 81 -1.65 -1.47 -0.07
CA HIS A 81 -1.96 -2.22 1.15
C HIS A 81 -1.86 -1.28 2.33
N VAL A 82 -3.00 -1.01 2.97
CA VAL A 82 -3.12 0.02 3.98
C VAL A 82 -3.31 -0.64 5.34
N VAL A 83 -2.54 -0.19 6.33
CA VAL A 83 -2.84 -0.43 7.75
C VAL A 83 -3.70 0.72 8.23
N TRP A 84 -4.83 0.40 8.84
CA TRP A 84 -5.78 1.39 9.34
C TRP A 84 -6.38 0.94 10.67
N GLN A 85 -6.98 1.87 11.39
CA GLN A 85 -7.48 1.66 12.74
C GLN A 85 -8.98 1.92 12.81
N LEU A 86 -9.71 0.98 13.39
CA LEU A 86 -11.12 1.10 13.77
C LEU A 86 -11.23 0.98 15.29
N GLY A 87 -11.50 2.09 15.98
CA GLY A 87 -11.45 2.12 17.44
C GLY A 87 -10.06 1.71 17.94
N ASP A 88 -9.97 0.64 18.72
CA ASP A 88 -8.71 0.13 19.28
C ASP A 88 -8.10 -1.02 18.46
N GLU A 89 -8.71 -1.39 17.34
CA GLU A 89 -8.26 -2.51 16.50
C GLU A 89 -7.53 -2.03 15.24
N LEU A 90 -6.39 -2.64 14.97
CA LEU A 90 -5.69 -2.50 13.69
C LEU A 90 -6.24 -3.49 12.66
N ARG A 91 -6.45 -2.99 11.45
CA ARG A 91 -6.94 -3.73 10.30
C ARG A 91 -6.02 -3.52 9.10
N ARG A 92 -6.16 -4.37 8.09
CA ARG A 92 -5.51 -4.22 6.80
C ARG A 92 -6.55 -4.13 5.68
N ALA A 93 -6.27 -3.31 4.68
CA ALA A 93 -7.09 -3.18 3.47
C ALA A 93 -6.22 -3.27 2.22
N THR A 94 -6.81 -3.69 1.10
CA THR A 94 -6.23 -3.50 -0.24
C THR A 94 -7.12 -2.54 -1.01
N VAL A 95 -6.61 -1.34 -1.23
CA VAL A 95 -7.33 -0.23 -1.89
C VAL A 95 -6.80 -0.05 -3.31
N TRP A 96 -7.68 -0.08 -4.30
CA TRP A 96 -7.34 0.08 -5.71
C TRP A 96 -7.65 1.51 -6.21
N ALA A 97 -6.80 2.02 -7.09
CA ALA A 97 -7.05 3.22 -7.88
C ALA A 97 -8.11 2.93 -8.95
N GLY A 98 -9.14 3.76 -9.04
CA GLY A 98 -10.19 3.57 -10.05
C GLY A 98 -11.46 4.31 -9.72
N LYS A 99 -12.53 4.03 -10.49
CA LYS A 99 -13.87 4.45 -10.11
C LYS A 99 -14.29 3.68 -8.86
N PHE A 100 -14.79 4.40 -7.86
CA PHE A 100 -15.39 3.79 -6.68
C PHE A 100 -16.54 2.90 -7.10
N ASP A 101 -16.46 1.63 -6.70
CA ASP A 101 -17.45 0.62 -6.96
C ASP A 101 -17.60 -0.20 -5.66
N PRO A 102 -18.64 0.10 -4.86
CA PRO A 102 -18.85 -0.56 -3.57
C PRO A 102 -19.26 -2.03 -3.73
N ASP A 103 -19.71 -2.42 -4.93
CA ASP A 103 -20.22 -3.73 -5.30
C ASP A 103 -19.21 -4.57 -6.10
N VAL A 104 -18.02 -4.04 -6.38
CA VAL A 104 -16.87 -4.86 -6.80
C VAL A 104 -16.51 -5.79 -5.64
N SER A 105 -17.15 -6.96 -5.62
CA SER A 105 -16.38 -8.18 -5.50
C SER A 105 -15.62 -8.28 -6.81
N LEU A 106 -14.28 -8.24 -6.77
CA LEU A 106 -13.51 -8.73 -7.90
C LEU A 106 -13.80 -10.24 -7.97
N GLU A 107 -14.92 -10.62 -8.60
CA GLU A 107 -15.42 -11.99 -8.63
C GLU A 107 -14.29 -12.93 -9.04
N GLY A 108 -14.03 -13.94 -8.22
CA GLY A 108 -12.89 -14.85 -8.40
C GLY A 108 -11.60 -14.48 -7.65
N ARG A 109 -11.55 -13.38 -6.89
CA ARG A 109 -10.42 -13.07 -5.99
C ARG A 109 -10.71 -13.50 -4.55
N PRO A 110 -9.80 -14.23 -3.89
CA PRO A 110 -10.02 -14.73 -2.52
C PRO A 110 -9.92 -13.65 -1.42
N TRP A 111 -9.85 -12.35 -1.76
CA TRP A 111 -9.51 -11.27 -0.83
C TRP A 111 -10.50 -10.10 -0.92
N ILE A 112 -10.82 -9.51 0.25
CA ILE A 112 -11.64 -8.29 0.33
C ILE A 112 -10.84 -7.14 -0.29
N SER A 113 -11.36 -6.63 -1.40
CA SER A 113 -10.79 -5.48 -2.12
C SER A 113 -11.85 -4.41 -2.26
N GLU A 114 -11.39 -3.17 -2.41
CA GLU A 114 -12.22 -2.00 -2.63
C GLU A 114 -11.51 -1.01 -3.56
N THR A 115 -12.26 -0.21 -4.29
CA THR A 115 -11.73 0.97 -4.98
C THR A 115 -11.87 2.18 -4.08
N ALA A 116 -10.89 3.09 -4.10
CA ALA A 116 -11.08 4.40 -3.47
C ALA A 116 -11.97 5.28 -4.34
N PRO A 117 -12.75 6.22 -3.77
CA PRO A 117 -13.24 7.37 -4.52
C PRO A 117 -12.09 8.04 -5.28
N PRO A 118 -12.28 8.46 -6.55
CA PRO A 118 -11.20 9.08 -7.32
C PRO A 118 -10.55 10.29 -6.63
N SER A 119 -11.33 11.04 -5.82
CA SER A 119 -10.85 12.16 -5.01
C SER A 119 -10.03 11.75 -3.78
N GLU A 120 -10.14 10.49 -3.35
CA GLU A 120 -9.55 9.95 -2.13
C GLU A 120 -8.32 9.09 -2.41
N TRP A 121 -8.09 8.66 -3.66
CA TRP A 121 -6.89 7.89 -4.03
C TRP A 121 -5.60 8.61 -3.62
N ASN A 122 -5.53 9.93 -3.81
CA ASN A 122 -4.37 10.72 -3.40
C ASN A 122 -4.15 10.64 -1.88
N LEU A 123 -5.22 10.62 -1.07
CA LEU A 123 -5.08 10.48 0.38
C LEU A 123 -4.47 9.14 0.78
N VAL A 124 -4.76 8.06 0.04
CA VAL A 124 -4.17 6.74 0.24
C VAL A 124 -2.75 6.67 -0.32
N ALA A 125 -2.51 7.22 -1.51
CA ALA A 125 -1.20 7.23 -2.16
C ALA A 125 -0.17 8.03 -1.34
N ASP A 126 -0.59 9.16 -0.75
CA ASP A 126 0.25 10.06 0.04
C ASP A 126 0.49 9.57 1.48
N LEU A 127 -0.16 8.48 1.89
CA LEU A 127 0.12 7.85 3.18
C LEU A 127 1.60 7.47 3.28
N PRO A 128 2.20 7.60 4.49
CA PRO A 128 3.58 7.20 4.71
C PRO A 128 3.76 5.70 4.47
N GLN A 129 4.91 5.32 3.91
CA GLN A 129 5.30 3.92 3.87
C GLN A 129 5.73 3.46 5.28
N LEU A 130 5.11 2.40 5.76
CA LEU A 130 5.40 1.73 7.02
C LEU A 130 6.22 0.47 6.74
N PHE A 131 7.32 0.34 7.48
CA PHE A 131 8.18 -0.83 7.45
C PHE A 131 7.79 -1.79 8.56
N ILE A 132 7.70 -3.07 8.21
CA ILE A 132 7.52 -4.20 9.13
C ILE A 132 8.81 -5.03 9.14
N ALA A 133 9.12 -5.64 10.28
CA ALA A 133 10.25 -6.54 10.41
C ALA A 133 10.01 -7.84 9.62
N VAL A 134 11.09 -8.36 9.02
CA VAL A 134 11.11 -9.64 8.31
C VAL A 134 11.34 -10.76 9.32
#